data_AF-A0A1H7WX81-F1
#
_entry.id   AF-A0A1H7WX81-F1
#
_cell.length_a   1.000
_cell.length_b   1.000
_cell.length_c   1.000
_cell.angle_alpha   90.00
_cell.angle_beta   90.00
_cell.angle_gamma   90.00
#
_symmetry.space_group_name_H-M   'P 1'
#
loop_
_entity.id
_entity.type
_entity.pdbx_description
1 polymer ?
#
loop_
_entity_poly.entity_id
_entity_poly.type
_entity_poly.pdbx_seq_one_letter_code
_entity_poly.pdbx_strand_id
1 'polypeptide(L)'
;MAATPEYLQTMVGRLPEGSIWRVIAIGRANLRLAAIGLALGGDARARLEDVLYLGELRLGNLPQVERAVRLARDLDLEIATVEQTERLLALPAPRPTCARRARTDRTSVVGPPRPCGSP
;
A
#
# COMPACT_ATOMS: atom_id res chain seq x y z
N MET A 1 -5.43 20.70 1.75
CA MET A 1 -6.86 20.49 1.43
C MET A 1 -7.52 19.86 2.64
N ALA A 2 -8.77 20.20 2.94
CA ALA A 2 -9.48 19.58 4.05
C ALA A 2 -9.81 18.11 3.72
N ALA A 3 -9.75 17.23 4.72
CA ALA A 3 -10.05 15.81 4.55
C ALA A 3 -11.56 15.56 4.62
N THR A 4 -12.29 16.03 3.59
CA THR A 4 -13.75 15.89 3.50
C THR A 4 -14.18 15.11 2.26
N PRO A 5 -15.36 14.46 2.28
CA PRO A 5 -15.88 13.70 1.14
C PRO A 5 -16.04 14.54 -0.14
N GLU A 6 -16.44 15.80 -0.01
CA GLU A 6 -16.70 16.70 -1.14
C GLU A 6 -15.41 17.01 -1.92
N TYR A 7 -14.32 17.22 -1.19
CA TYR A 7 -13.01 17.41 -1.81
C TYR A 7 -12.52 16.13 -2.50
N LEU A 8 -12.71 14.95 -1.89
CA LEU A 8 -12.37 13.68 -2.51
C LEU A 8 -13.15 13.48 -3.81
N GLN A 9 -14.47 13.65 -3.78
CA GLN A 9 -15.33 13.53 -4.97
C GLN A 9 -14.92 14.52 -6.07
N THR A 10 -14.61 15.77 -5.70
CA THR A 10 -14.14 16.79 -6.64
C THR A 10 -12.83 16.40 -7.31
N MET A 11 -11.89 15.81 -6.57
CA MET A 11 -10.61 15.35 -7.12
C MET A 11 -10.82 14.16 -8.07
N VAL A 12 -11.60 13.16 -7.66
CA VAL A 12 -11.87 11.96 -8.46
C VAL A 12 -12.60 12.32 -9.76
N GLY A 13 -13.59 13.21 -9.70
CA GLY A 13 -14.34 13.67 -10.89
C GLY A 13 -13.51 14.48 -11.89
N ARG A 14 -12.26 14.82 -11.57
CA ARG A 14 -11.32 15.52 -12.49
C ARG A 14 -10.28 14.59 -13.08
N LEU A 15 -10.24 13.32 -12.67
CA LEU A 15 -9.31 12.36 -13.25
C LEU A 15 -9.77 11.97 -14.67
N PRO A 16 -8.84 11.75 -15.62
CA PRO A 16 -9.17 11.13 -16.89
C PRO A 16 -9.82 9.76 -16.69
N GLU A 17 -10.70 9.38 -17.62
CA GLU A 17 -11.31 8.05 -17.63
C GLU A 17 -10.24 6.95 -17.68
N GLY A 18 -10.46 5.86 -16.93
CA GLY A 18 -9.51 4.75 -16.83
C GLY A 18 -8.31 5.01 -15.91
N SER A 19 -8.24 6.14 -15.22
CA SER A 19 -7.17 6.41 -14.24
C SER A 19 -7.24 5.42 -13.07
N ILE A 20 -6.11 4.81 -12.74
CA ILE A 20 -5.94 4.08 -11.47
C ILE A 20 -5.51 5.11 -10.42
N TRP A 21 -6.23 5.17 -9.31
CA TRP A 21 -6.00 6.16 -8.26
C TRP A 21 -6.21 5.55 -6.88
N ARG A 22 -5.61 6.17 -5.85
CA ARG A 22 -5.85 5.78 -4.46
C ARG A 22 -6.11 6.99 -3.58
N VAL A 23 -6.88 6.77 -2.53
CA VAL A 23 -7.07 7.73 -1.45
C VAL A 23 -6.02 7.55 -0.34
N ILE A 24 -5.53 8.68 0.17
CA ILE A 24 -4.69 8.76 1.36
C ILE A 24 -5.28 9.86 2.24
N ALA A 25 -5.53 9.53 3.50
CA ALA A 25 -5.98 10.48 4.50
C ALA A 25 -5.25 10.24 5.82
N ILE A 26 -4.99 11.32 6.55
CA ILE A 26 -4.15 11.31 7.74
C ILE A 26 -4.99 11.29 9.02
N GLY A 27 -4.55 10.51 10.01
CA GLY A 27 -5.15 10.44 11.34
C GLY A 27 -6.59 9.93 11.32
N ARG A 28 -7.48 10.64 12.03
CA ARG A 28 -8.88 10.21 12.22
C ARG A 28 -9.69 10.14 10.93
N ALA A 29 -9.29 10.87 9.89
CA ALA A 29 -9.97 10.86 8.60
C ALA A 29 -9.65 9.62 7.76
N ASN A 30 -8.56 8.90 8.07
CA ASN A 30 -8.04 7.77 7.29
C ASN A 30 -9.12 6.73 6.97
N LEU A 31 -9.79 6.17 7.99
CA LEU A 31 -10.80 5.12 7.76
C LEU A 31 -11.96 5.62 6.89
N ARG A 32 -12.52 6.80 7.20
CA ARG A 32 -13.73 7.30 6.55
C ARG A 32 -13.47 7.59 5.08
N LEU A 33 -12.35 8.24 4.77
CA LEU A 33 -12.00 8.53 3.39
C LEU A 33 -11.49 7.30 2.63
N ALA A 34 -10.83 6.34 3.30
CA ALA A 34 -10.53 5.04 2.70
C ALA A 34 -11.82 4.32 2.27
N ALA A 35 -12.83 4.27 3.13
CA ALA A 35 -14.12 3.64 2.82
C ALA A 35 -14.81 4.32 1.63
N ILE A 36 -14.85 5.66 1.61
CA ILE A 36 -15.43 6.41 0.49
C ILE A 36 -14.61 6.18 -0.79
N GLY A 37 -13.27 6.21 -0.71
CA GLY A 37 -12.42 6.00 -1.88
C GLY A 37 -12.61 4.63 -2.52
N LEU A 38 -12.67 3.58 -1.69
CA LEU A 38 -12.98 2.22 -2.13
C LEU A 38 -14.36 2.13 -2.77
N ALA A 39 -15.38 2.73 -2.15
CA ALA A 39 -16.74 2.75 -2.69
C ALA A 39 -16.88 3.53 -4.01
N LEU A 40 -15.99 4.50 -4.26
CA LEU A 40 -15.89 5.22 -5.54
C LEU A 40 -15.07 4.47 -6.61
N GLY A 41 -14.62 3.24 -6.32
CA GLY A 41 -13.85 2.42 -7.25
C GLY A 41 -12.35 2.74 -7.31
N GLY A 42 -11.82 3.46 -6.32
CA GLY A 42 -10.38 3.67 -6.16
C GLY A 42 -9.73 2.70 -5.17
N ASP A 43 -8.42 2.79 -5.02
CA ASP A 43 -7.66 2.04 -4.02
C ASP A 43 -7.52 2.81 -2.69
N ALA A 44 -7.11 2.13 -1.62
CA ALA A 44 -6.78 2.75 -0.33
C ALA A 44 -5.32 2.52 0.07
N ARG A 45 -4.71 3.49 0.78
CA ARG A 45 -3.40 3.31 1.43
C ARG A 45 -3.55 3.04 2.92
N ALA A 46 -2.80 2.04 3.39
CA ALA A 46 -2.78 1.65 4.78
C ALA A 46 -1.34 1.50 5.28
N ARG A 47 -0.79 2.54 5.92
CA ARG A 47 0.51 2.48 6.57
C ARG A 47 0.54 3.29 7.87
N LEU A 48 1.53 2.98 8.71
CA LEU A 48 1.71 3.58 10.03
C LEU A 48 1.92 5.10 9.94
N GLU A 49 2.56 5.61 8.88
CA GLU A 49 2.75 7.06 8.73
C GLU A 49 1.43 7.83 8.50
N ASP A 50 0.39 7.16 8.02
CA ASP A 50 -0.89 7.79 7.71
C ASP A 50 -1.77 7.82 8.96
N VAL A 51 -1.74 6.74 9.75
CA VAL A 51 -2.55 6.61 10.97
C VAL A 51 -1.85 5.72 12.00
N LEU A 52 -1.75 6.23 13.23
CA LEU A 52 -1.14 5.52 14.38
C LEU A 52 -2.17 4.80 15.26
N TYR A 53 -3.45 5.18 15.18
CA TYR A 53 -4.46 4.80 16.16
C TYR A 53 -5.67 4.11 15.53
N LEU A 54 -5.99 2.89 16.00
CA LEU A 54 -7.15 2.08 15.57
C LEU A 54 -7.99 1.67 16.78
N GLY A 55 -8.56 2.64 17.48
CA GLY A 55 -9.20 2.43 18.79
C GLY A 55 -8.18 2.29 19.94
N GLU A 56 -6.94 1.97 19.60
CA GLU A 56 -5.75 2.02 20.45
C GLU A 56 -4.51 2.29 19.60
N LEU A 57 -3.39 2.67 20.23
CA LEU A 57 -2.12 2.86 19.53
C LEU A 57 -1.67 1.53 18.92
N ARG A 58 -1.39 1.51 17.62
CA ARG A 58 -0.88 0.33 16.92
C ARG A 58 0.55 0.55 16.49
N LEU A 59 1.38 -0.48 16.67
CA LEU A 59 2.75 -0.49 16.20
C LEU A 59 2.85 -1.32 14.92
N GLY A 60 3.67 -0.84 13.98
CA GLY A 60 3.88 -1.48 12.69
C GLY A 60 2.74 -1.30 11.69
N ASN A 61 2.99 -1.77 10.47
CA ASN A 61 2.06 -1.59 9.34
C ASN A 61 0.96 -2.66 9.29
N LEU A 62 1.20 -3.86 9.84
CA LEU A 62 0.30 -5.01 9.69
C LEU A 62 -1.14 -4.71 10.18
N PRO A 63 -1.37 -4.12 11.37
CA PRO A 63 -2.74 -3.82 11.81
C PRO A 63 -3.48 -2.85 10.89
N GLN A 64 -2.75 -1.94 10.23
CA GLN A 64 -3.33 -1.00 9.27
C GLN A 64 -3.76 -1.72 8.00
N VAL A 65 -2.91 -2.60 7.49
CA VAL A 65 -3.20 -3.42 6.31
C VAL A 65 -4.40 -4.34 6.59
N GLU A 66 -4.43 -5.03 7.73
CA GLU A 66 -5.54 -5.90 8.12
C GLU A 66 -6.88 -5.15 8.19
N ARG A 67 -6.88 -3.93 8.74
CA ARG A 67 -8.09 -3.08 8.78
C ARG A 67 -8.56 -2.70 7.38
N ALA A 68 -7.64 -2.33 6.49
CA ALA A 68 -7.98 -1.97 5.12
C ALA A 68 -8.49 -3.17 4.32
N VAL A 69 -7.87 -4.35 4.49
CA VAL A 69 -8.33 -5.61 3.87
C VAL A 69 -9.72 -5.98 4.36
N ARG A 70 -9.98 -5.87 5.66
CA ARG A 70 -11.33 -6.12 6.20
C ARG A 70 -12.34 -5.14 5.60
N LEU A 71 -12.04 -3.85 5.58
CA LEU A 71 -12.91 -2.84 4.99
C LEU A 71 -13.24 -3.11 3.51
N ALA A 72 -12.24 -3.49 2.71
CA ALA A 72 -12.45 -3.83 1.31
C ALA A 72 -13.36 -5.07 1.16
N ARG A 73 -13.14 -6.10 1.98
CA ARG A 73 -14.00 -7.29 1.98
C ARG A 73 -15.43 -7.02 2.46
N ASP A 74 -15.60 -6.14 3.45
CA ASP A 74 -16.93 -5.71 3.92
C ASP A 74 -17.71 -4.93 2.82
N LEU A 75 -17.01 -4.43 1.79
CA LEU A 75 -17.56 -3.80 0.59
C LEU A 75 -17.62 -4.77 -0.60
N ASP A 76 -17.46 -6.09 -0.37
CA ASP A 76 -17.44 -7.14 -1.38
C ASP A 76 -16.36 -6.96 -2.47
N LEU A 77 -15.24 -6.30 -2.13
CA LEU A 77 -14.10 -6.12 -3.03
C LEU A 77 -13.05 -7.22 -2.87
N GLU A 78 -12.42 -7.60 -3.99
CA GLU A 78 -11.28 -8.51 -3.99
C GLU A 78 -9.96 -7.77 -3.76
N ILE A 79 -9.01 -8.42 -3.08
CA ILE A 79 -7.67 -7.87 -2.86
C ILE A 79 -6.74 -8.35 -3.97
N ALA A 80 -6.18 -7.40 -4.72
CA ALA A 80 -5.21 -7.70 -5.77
C ALA A 80 -3.92 -8.34 -5.21
N THR A 81 -3.43 -9.38 -5.89
CA THR A 81 -2.08 -9.90 -5.66
C THR A 81 -1.02 -8.92 -6.17
N VAL A 82 0.25 -9.16 -5.82
CA VAL A 82 1.37 -8.35 -6.33
C VAL A 82 1.41 -8.42 -7.86
N GLU A 83 1.27 -9.61 -8.43
CA GLU A 83 1.33 -9.83 -9.89
C GLU A 83 0.15 -9.17 -10.61
N GLN A 84 -1.04 -9.19 -10.00
CA GLN A 84 -2.21 -8.46 -10.53
C GLN A 84 -1.95 -6.95 -10.50
N THR A 85 -1.43 -6.44 -9.38
CA THR A 85 -1.12 -5.01 -9.21
C THR A 85 -0.06 -4.54 -10.21
N GLU A 86 1.00 -5.33 -10.43
CA GLU A 86 2.04 -5.04 -11.43
C GLU A 86 1.45 -4.94 -12.85
N ARG A 87 0.55 -5.86 -13.21
CA ARG A 87 -0.15 -5.81 -14.52
C ARG A 87 -1.06 -4.59 -14.63
N LEU A 88 -1.86 -4.30 -13.60
CA LEU A 88 -2.76 -3.15 -13.58
C LEU A 88 -2.00 -1.83 -13.74
N LEU A 89 -0.89 -1.68 -13.03
CA LEU A 89 -0.04 -0.49 -13.05
C LEU A 89 0.97 -0.47 -14.20
N ALA A 90 0.94 -1.45 -15.10
CA ALA A 90 1.88 -1.61 -16.20
C ALA A 90 3.36 -1.51 -15.77
N LEU A 91 3.69 -2.11 -14.63
CA LEU A 91 5.05 -2.10 -14.08
C LEU A 91 5.95 -3.07 -14.85
N PRO A 92 7.25 -2.74 -15.02
CA PRO A 92 8.22 -3.66 -15.59
C PRO A 92 8.37 -4.89 -14.69
N ALA A 93 8.72 -6.03 -15.30
CA ALA A 93 8.94 -7.27 -14.58
C ALA A 93 9.91 -7.06 -13.40
N PRO A 94 9.63 -7.66 -12.23
CA PRO A 94 10.48 -7.49 -11.06
C PRO A 94 11.90 -7.94 -11.39
N ARG A 95 12.88 -7.11 -11.03
CA ARG A 95 14.28 -7.50 -11.17
C ARG A 95 14.50 -8.77 -10.34
N PRO A 96 15.25 -9.77 -10.86
CA PRO A 96 15.54 -10.96 -10.08
C PRO A 96 16.20 -10.54 -8.77
N THR A 97 15.51 -10.75 -7.65
CA THR A 97 16.11 -10.57 -6.33
C THR A 97 17.26 -11.55 -6.23
N CYS A 98 18.48 -11.04 -6.07
CA CYS A 98 19.60 -11.88 -5.68
C CYS A 98 19.16 -12.63 -4.42
N ALA A 99 19.10 -13.96 -4.50
CA ALA A 99 18.67 -14.79 -3.39
C ALA A 99 19.42 -14.34 -2.14
N ARG A 100 18.69 -13.86 -1.13
CA ARG A 100 19.27 -13.48 0.15
C ARG A 100 19.91 -14.76 0.68
N ARG A 101 21.25 -14.85 0.62
CA ARG A 101 21.97 -16.02 1.16
C ARG A 101 21.40 -16.26 2.55
N ALA A 102 20.87 -17.46 2.79
CA ALA A 102 20.49 -17.88 4.12
C ALA A 102 21.69 -17.58 5.02
N ARG A 103 21.50 -16.76 6.07
CA ARG A 103 22.52 -16.59 7.11
C ARG A 103 22.58 -17.91 7.87
N THR A 104 23.34 -18.86 7.34
CA THR A 104 23.87 -19.99 8.10
C THR A 104 25.27 -19.61 8.54
N ASP A 105 25.49 -19.67 9.85
CA ASP A 105 26.70 -19.39 10.63
C ASP A 105 27.19 -17.94 10.79
N ARG A 106 27.05 -17.44 12.03
CA ARG A 106 27.76 -16.27 12.57
C ARG A 106 29.17 -16.66 13.00
N THR A 107 30.02 -17.10 12.07
CA THR A 107 31.45 -17.32 12.38
C THR A 107 32.31 -17.30 11.12
N SER A 108 32.23 -16.22 10.34
CA SER A 108 33.36 -15.84 9.49
C SER A 108 33.29 -14.36 9.12
N VAL A 109 34.48 -13.78 9.09
CA VAL A 109 34.83 -12.37 8.91
C VAL A 109 34.05 -11.71 7.78
N VAL A 110 33.44 -10.56 8.08
CA VAL A 110 32.75 -9.68 7.14
C VAL A 110 33.76 -9.13 6.12
N GLY A 111 33.79 -9.71 4.92
CA GLY A 111 34.24 -9.00 3.73
C GLY A 111 33.09 -8.16 3.15
N PRO A 112 33.35 -7.01 2.52
CA PRO A 112 32.29 -6.19 1.95
C PRO A 112 31.56 -6.96 0.83
N PRO A 113 30.23 -6.80 0.71
CA PRO A 113 29.46 -7.44 -0.35
C PRO A 113 29.95 -6.94 -1.70
N ARG A 114 30.38 -7.87 -2.58
CA ARG A 114 30.65 -7.53 -3.99
C ARG A 114 29.32 -7.25 -4.70
N PRO A 115 29.23 -6.22 -5.55
CA PRO A 115 28.04 -6.01 -6.36
C PRO A 115 27.84 -7.20 -7.31
N CYS A 116 26.65 -7.80 -7.27
CA CYS A 116 26.21 -8.76 -8.27
C CYS A 116 25.59 -7.97 -9.43
N GLY A 117 26.21 -8.04 -10.61
CA GLY A 117 25.71 -7.43 -11.83
C GLY A 117 26.28 -6.05 -12.13
N SER A 118 27.58 -5.98 -12.39
CA SER A 118 28.08 -5.03 -13.39
C SER A 118 28.16 -5.78 -14.73
N PRO A 119 28.00 -5.14 -15.89
CA PRO A 119 28.85 -5.52 -17.02
C PRO A 119 30.33 -5.41 -16.63
#